data_AF-A0A7S3LDM8-F1
#
_entry.id   AF-A0A7S3LDM8-F1
#
_cell.length_a   1.000
_cell.length_b   1.000
_cell.length_c   1.000
_cell.angle_alpha   90.00
_cell.angle_beta   90.00
_cell.angle_gamma   90.00
#
_symmetry.space_group_name_H-M   'P 1'
#
loop_
_entity.id
_entity.type
_entity.pdbx_description
1 polymer ?
#
loop_
_entity_poly.entity_id
_entity_poly.type
_entity_poly.pdbx_seq_one_letter_code
_entity_poly.pdbx_strand_id
1 'polypeptide(L)'
;KGVQPDTTCYNALLNAFGWATDYPSKAKKCSEILEHMVELYESGRNVDAKPDLISCNSVLNAAAFSPVPKDPAESEAIMKIAVQTADLFASDEYGQINHMTYVNLLLTMTKHMSSGPRRTALATTTFWRCCQTGNLSVPMVTALHQVLDWKDFENLLGPALLSGPGEEMLRFQIGYLPAAWSRFAPKAKERSVSRPSR
;
A
#
# COMPACT_ATOMS: atom_id res chain seq x y z
N LYS A 1 -24.58 23.31 -19.19
CA LYS A 1 -23.42 22.85 -18.41
C LYS A 1 -22.90 21.58 -19.08
N GLY A 2 -21.61 21.52 -19.41
CA GLY A 2 -21.02 20.30 -19.98
C GLY A 2 -20.85 19.24 -18.89
N VAL A 3 -20.99 17.97 -19.26
CA VAL A 3 -20.67 16.84 -18.37
C VAL A 3 -19.16 16.78 -18.22
N GLN A 4 -18.66 16.72 -16.99
CA GLN A 4 -17.23 16.55 -16.68
C GLN A 4 -17.02 15.25 -15.89
N PRO A 5 -15.86 14.58 -16.04
CA PRO A 5 -15.53 13.42 -15.22
C PRO A 5 -15.41 13.81 -13.74
N ASP A 6 -15.89 12.94 -12.86
CA ASP A 6 -15.74 13.05 -11.40
C ASP A 6 -14.71 12.04 -10.87
N THR A 7 -14.47 12.05 -9.56
CA THR A 7 -13.60 11.10 -8.85
C THR A 7 -13.95 9.65 -9.16
N THR A 8 -15.24 9.31 -9.32
CA THR A 8 -15.69 7.94 -9.64
C THR A 8 -15.21 7.52 -11.03
N CYS A 9 -15.36 8.42 -12.02
CA CYS A 9 -14.91 8.19 -13.39
C CYS A 9 -13.40 7.97 -13.46
N TYR A 10 -12.61 8.80 -12.77
CA TYR A 10 -11.16 8.63 -12.70
C TYR A 10 -10.75 7.36 -11.95
N ASN A 11 -11.41 7.04 -10.84
CA ASN A 11 -11.13 5.83 -10.07
C ASN A 11 -11.40 4.55 -10.88
N ALA A 12 -12.43 4.55 -11.73
CA ALA A 12 -12.67 3.44 -12.65
C ALA A 12 -11.49 3.24 -13.61
N LEU A 13 -10.95 4.33 -14.17
CA LEU A 13 -9.80 4.29 -15.07
C LEU A 13 -8.52 3.85 -14.35
N LEU A 14 -8.24 4.41 -13.16
CA LEU A 14 -7.10 4.04 -12.33
C LEU A 14 -7.15 2.56 -11.93
N ASN A 15 -8.31 2.06 -11.54
CA ASN A 15 -8.48 0.65 -11.19
C ASN A 15 -8.25 -0.26 -12.41
N ALA A 16 -8.77 0.11 -13.59
CA ALA A 16 -8.55 -0.65 -14.82
C ALA A 16 -7.06 -0.77 -15.18
N PHE A 17 -6.31 0.34 -15.17
CA PHE A 17 -4.87 0.30 -15.42
C PHE A 17 -4.08 -0.38 -14.29
N GLY A 18 -4.47 -0.15 -13.03
CA GLY A 18 -3.77 -0.70 -11.86
C GLY A 18 -3.76 -2.23 -11.83
N TRP A 19 -4.82 -2.86 -12.32
CA TRP A 19 -4.94 -4.32 -12.43
C TRP A 19 -4.53 -4.90 -13.78
N ALA A 20 -4.20 -4.05 -14.76
CA ALA A 20 -3.73 -4.53 -16.07
C ALA A 20 -2.49 -5.42 -15.91
N THR A 21 -2.51 -6.58 -16.55
CA THR A 21 -1.42 -7.57 -16.54
C THR A 21 -0.50 -7.42 -17.75
N ASP A 22 -0.99 -6.83 -18.82
CA ASP A 22 -0.36 -6.68 -20.14
C ASP A 22 0.05 -5.22 -20.44
N TYR A 23 0.09 -4.36 -19.43
CA TYR A 23 0.49 -2.95 -19.58
C TYR A 23 1.76 -2.65 -18.77
N PRO A 24 2.96 -2.70 -19.39
CA PRO A 24 4.25 -2.60 -18.69
C PRO A 24 4.43 -1.31 -17.88
N SER A 25 3.89 -0.19 -18.36
CA SER A 25 4.08 1.14 -17.74
C SER A 25 2.89 1.55 -16.86
N LYS A 26 2.16 0.60 -16.25
CA LYS A 26 0.91 0.90 -15.52
C LYS A 26 1.10 1.85 -14.34
N ALA A 27 2.21 1.72 -13.60
CA ALA A 27 2.53 2.64 -12.52
C ALA A 27 2.62 4.09 -13.02
N LYS A 28 3.37 4.31 -14.11
CA LYS A 28 3.51 5.62 -14.75
C LYS A 28 2.16 6.14 -15.23
N LYS A 29 1.37 5.30 -15.92
CA LYS A 29 0.06 5.73 -16.44
C LYS A 29 -0.91 6.11 -15.33
N CYS A 30 -0.93 5.36 -14.23
CA CYS A 30 -1.75 5.70 -13.07
C CYS A 30 -1.28 6.99 -12.39
N SER A 31 0.04 7.22 -12.31
CA SER A 31 0.61 8.49 -11.81
C SER A 31 0.15 9.68 -12.63
N GLU A 32 0.26 9.61 -13.97
CA GLU A 32 -0.18 10.68 -14.88
C GLU A 32 -1.67 11.02 -14.71
N ILE A 33 -2.52 10.00 -14.51
CA ILE A 33 -3.95 10.20 -14.28
C ILE A 33 -4.18 10.89 -12.92
N LEU A 34 -3.50 10.44 -11.86
CA LEU A 34 -3.61 11.04 -10.54
C LEU A 34 -3.10 12.49 -10.53
N GLU A 35 -1.97 12.77 -11.17
CA GLU A 35 -1.42 14.12 -11.32
C GLU A 35 -2.42 15.04 -12.02
N HIS A 36 -3.09 14.54 -13.06
CA HIS A 36 -4.13 15.30 -13.75
C HIS A 36 -5.36 15.58 -12.86
N MET A 37 -5.80 14.61 -12.06
CA MET A 37 -6.88 14.82 -11.08
C MET A 37 -6.51 15.90 -10.05
N VAL A 38 -5.28 15.84 -9.52
CA VAL A 38 -4.75 16.84 -8.58
C VAL A 38 -4.75 18.22 -9.23
N GLU A 39 -4.19 18.34 -10.44
CA GLU A 39 -4.13 19.61 -11.19
C GLU A 39 -5.53 20.21 -11.42
N LEU A 40 -6.51 19.39 -11.79
CA LEU A 40 -7.88 19.84 -12.02
C LEU A 40 -8.58 20.32 -10.75
N TYR A 41 -8.38 19.61 -9.65
CA TYR A 41 -8.95 19.94 -8.35
C TYR A 41 -8.31 21.20 -7.76
N GLU A 42 -6.98 21.24 -7.67
CA GLU A 42 -6.24 22.36 -7.06
C GLU A 42 -6.38 23.66 -7.85
N SER A 43 -6.49 23.59 -9.18
CA SER A 43 -6.77 24.77 -10.01
C SER A 43 -8.21 25.27 -9.94
N GLY A 44 -9.12 24.52 -9.30
CA GLY A 44 -10.55 24.81 -9.25
C GLY A 44 -11.27 24.62 -10.59
N ARG A 45 -10.60 24.08 -11.62
CA ARG A 45 -11.20 23.81 -12.94
C ARG A 45 -12.23 22.69 -12.89
N ASN A 46 -12.03 21.72 -11.98
CA ASN A 46 -13.01 20.67 -11.69
C ASN A 46 -12.87 20.20 -10.23
N VAL A 47 -13.72 20.73 -9.36
CA VAL A 47 -13.75 20.35 -7.93
C VAL A 47 -14.23 18.91 -7.70
N ASP A 48 -14.99 18.36 -8.65
CA ASP A 48 -15.50 16.99 -8.57
C ASP A 48 -14.44 15.94 -8.95
N ALA A 49 -13.24 16.36 -9.38
CA ALA A 49 -12.11 15.49 -9.67
C ALA A 49 -11.20 15.23 -8.45
N LYS A 50 -11.59 15.64 -7.24
CA LYS A 50 -10.77 15.49 -6.02
C LYS A 50 -10.33 14.01 -5.84
N PRO A 51 -9.02 13.71 -5.85
CA PRO A 51 -8.52 12.38 -5.54
C PRO A 51 -8.93 11.90 -4.15
N ASP A 52 -9.15 10.60 -4.02
CA ASP A 52 -9.50 9.94 -2.76
C ASP A 52 -8.61 8.71 -2.49
N LEU A 53 -8.89 8.01 -1.40
CA LEU A 53 -8.14 6.83 -1.00
C LEU A 53 -8.18 5.69 -2.04
N ILE A 54 -9.21 5.63 -2.89
CA ILE A 54 -9.29 4.67 -4.00
C ILE A 54 -8.27 5.08 -5.07
N SER A 55 -8.18 6.38 -5.39
CA SER A 55 -7.16 6.90 -6.32
C SER A 55 -5.75 6.53 -5.84
N CYS A 56 -5.45 6.81 -4.56
CA CYS A 56 -4.18 6.47 -3.92
C CYS A 56 -3.82 4.99 -4.03
N ASN A 57 -4.74 4.13 -3.57
CA ASN A 57 -4.48 2.69 -3.52
C ASN A 57 -4.38 2.09 -4.92
N SER A 58 -5.06 2.64 -5.93
CA SER A 58 -4.96 2.18 -7.32
C SER A 58 -3.58 2.44 -7.91
N VAL A 59 -3.01 3.64 -7.69
CA VAL A 59 -1.65 3.97 -8.14
C VAL A 59 -0.61 3.11 -7.40
N LEU A 60 -0.73 2.95 -6.09
CA LEU A 60 0.17 2.10 -5.31
C LEU A 60 0.08 0.62 -5.70
N ASN A 61 -1.13 0.13 -5.99
CA ASN A 61 -1.32 -1.21 -6.52
C ASN A 61 -0.64 -1.37 -7.88
N ALA A 62 -0.79 -0.39 -8.77
CA ALA A 62 -0.09 -0.38 -10.05
C ALA A 62 1.43 -0.47 -9.87
N ALA A 63 2.00 0.27 -8.90
CA ALA A 63 3.43 0.20 -8.58
C ALA A 63 3.85 -1.15 -8.00
N ALA A 64 3.16 -1.66 -6.98
CA ALA A 64 3.45 -2.95 -6.34
C ALA A 64 3.39 -4.14 -7.32
N PHE A 65 2.47 -4.09 -8.29
CA PHE A 65 2.26 -5.15 -9.26
C PHE A 65 2.87 -4.87 -10.64
N SER A 66 3.63 -3.78 -10.82
CA SER A 66 4.37 -3.54 -12.07
C SER A 66 5.47 -4.59 -12.25
N PRO A 67 5.73 -5.08 -13.48
CA PRO A 67 6.81 -6.03 -13.72
C PRO A 67 8.16 -5.41 -13.36
N VAL A 68 9.14 -6.22 -12.95
CA VAL A 68 10.51 -5.72 -12.71
C VAL A 68 11.12 -5.36 -14.07
N PRO A 69 11.40 -4.07 -14.34
CA PRO A 69 12.02 -3.65 -15.58
C PRO A 69 13.47 -4.12 -15.67
N LYS A 70 14.00 -4.21 -16.89
CA LYS A 70 15.41 -4.54 -17.13
C LYS A 70 16.35 -3.41 -16.70
N ASP A 71 15.90 -2.17 -16.88
CA ASP A 71 16.64 -0.98 -16.47
C ASP A 71 16.36 -0.68 -14.98
N PRO A 72 17.39 -0.67 -14.12
CA PRO A 72 17.23 -0.25 -12.72
C PRO A 72 16.63 1.14 -12.54
N ALA A 73 16.86 2.07 -13.48
CA ALA A 73 16.30 3.42 -13.42
C ALA A 73 14.75 3.41 -13.50
N GLU A 74 14.16 2.47 -14.22
CA GLU A 74 12.71 2.30 -14.27
C GLU A 74 12.16 1.76 -12.94
N SER A 75 12.88 0.87 -12.25
CA SER A 75 12.49 0.42 -10.90
C SER A 75 12.55 1.57 -9.89
N GLU A 76 13.57 2.41 -9.98
CA GLU A 76 13.67 3.61 -9.16
C GLU A 76 12.52 4.59 -9.45
N ALA A 77 12.13 4.76 -10.71
CA ALA A 77 10.97 5.57 -11.07
C ALA A 77 9.65 5.02 -10.49
N ILE A 78 9.44 3.70 -10.53
CA ILE A 78 8.26 3.06 -9.92
C ILE A 78 8.24 3.28 -8.40
N MET A 79 9.39 3.12 -7.74
CA MET A 79 9.51 3.36 -6.30
C MET A 79 9.24 4.84 -5.97
N LYS A 80 9.73 5.77 -6.78
CA LYS A 80 9.49 7.20 -6.64
C LYS A 80 8.01 7.54 -6.74
N ILE A 81 7.29 6.99 -7.74
CA ILE A 81 5.83 7.13 -7.87
C ILE A 81 5.14 6.66 -6.60
N ALA A 82 5.54 5.50 -6.06
CA ALA A 82 4.91 4.95 -4.86
C ALA A 82 5.10 5.85 -3.63
N VAL A 83 6.32 6.34 -3.39
CA VAL A 83 6.60 7.26 -2.26
C VAL A 83 5.85 8.59 -2.43
N GLN A 84 5.92 9.20 -3.61
CA GLN A 84 5.25 10.48 -3.88
C GLN A 84 3.73 10.37 -3.72
N THR A 85 3.14 9.26 -4.18
CA THR A 85 1.70 9.00 -3.99
C THR A 85 1.37 8.86 -2.51
N ALA A 86 2.14 8.09 -1.74
CA ALA A 86 1.89 7.93 -0.31
C ALA A 86 2.04 9.23 0.47
N ASP A 87 3.04 10.05 0.14
CA ASP A 87 3.27 11.35 0.79
C ASP A 87 2.16 12.37 0.45
N LEU A 88 1.69 12.40 -0.80
CA LEU A 88 0.55 13.23 -1.21
C LEU A 88 -0.69 12.94 -0.36
N PHE A 89 -1.02 11.66 -0.16
CA PHE A 89 -2.19 11.24 0.63
C PHE A 89 -1.95 11.21 2.15
N ALA A 90 -0.71 11.40 2.59
CA ALA A 90 -0.40 11.65 3.99
C ALA A 90 -0.55 13.13 4.38
N SER A 91 -0.78 14.03 3.41
CA SER A 91 -1.09 15.44 3.67
C SER A 91 -2.52 15.65 4.18
N ASP A 92 -2.77 16.80 4.81
CA ASP A 92 -4.09 17.14 5.36
C ASP A 92 -5.18 17.33 4.30
N GLU A 93 -4.81 17.66 3.05
CA GLU A 93 -5.76 17.97 1.97
C GLU A 93 -6.51 16.73 1.45
N TYR A 94 -5.78 15.63 1.29
CA TYR A 94 -6.29 14.36 0.76
C TYR A 94 -6.45 13.28 1.83
N GLY A 95 -6.02 13.59 3.06
CA GLY A 95 -5.70 12.62 4.11
C GLY A 95 -6.79 11.59 4.43
N GLN A 96 -6.43 10.31 4.25
CA GLN A 96 -6.63 9.18 5.18
C GLN A 96 -6.01 7.90 4.57
N ILE A 97 -4.67 7.78 4.63
CA ILE A 97 -4.00 6.52 4.26
C ILE A 97 -4.45 5.37 5.15
N ASN A 98 -4.50 4.16 4.59
CA ASN A 98 -4.94 2.97 5.29
C ASN A 98 -3.87 1.87 5.28
N HIS A 99 -4.18 0.74 5.89
CA HIS A 99 -3.30 -0.43 5.89
C HIS A 99 -2.83 -0.87 4.49
N MET A 100 -3.69 -0.78 3.45
CA MET A 100 -3.32 -1.19 2.09
C MET A 100 -2.30 -0.27 1.46
N THR A 101 -2.30 1.02 1.80
CA THR A 101 -1.27 1.97 1.39
C THR A 101 0.11 1.49 1.85
N TYR A 102 0.26 1.12 3.12
CA TYR A 102 1.51 0.62 3.67
C TYR A 102 1.91 -0.76 3.12
N VAL A 103 0.93 -1.66 2.93
CA VAL A 103 1.16 -2.97 2.32
C VAL A 103 1.73 -2.80 0.91
N ASN A 104 1.10 -1.96 0.08
CA ASN A 104 1.55 -1.75 -1.29
C ASN A 104 2.95 -1.11 -1.35
N LEU A 105 3.27 -0.17 -0.45
CA LEU A 105 4.64 0.35 -0.33
C LEU A 105 5.66 -0.76 -0.06
N LEU A 106 5.40 -1.65 0.89
CA LEU A 106 6.29 -2.78 1.19
C LEU A 106 6.43 -3.73 0.00
N LEU A 107 5.33 -4.05 -0.69
CA LEU A 107 5.35 -4.89 -1.89
C LEU A 107 6.15 -4.23 -3.02
N THR A 108 6.02 -2.92 -3.22
CA THR A 108 6.86 -2.17 -4.17
C THR A 108 8.33 -2.26 -3.79
N MET A 109 8.69 -2.12 -2.50
CA MET A 109 10.07 -2.28 -2.03
C MET A 109 10.61 -3.69 -2.31
N THR A 110 9.80 -4.73 -2.08
CA THR A 110 10.20 -6.12 -2.35
C THR A 110 10.58 -6.33 -3.81
N LYS A 111 9.88 -5.66 -4.71
CA LYS A 111 9.98 -5.88 -6.14
C LYS A 111 10.98 -4.95 -6.83
N HIS A 112 11.08 -3.70 -6.40
CA HIS A 112 11.79 -2.63 -7.11
C HIS A 112 12.99 -2.05 -6.34
N MET A 113 13.33 -2.62 -5.17
CA MET A 113 14.56 -2.26 -4.45
C MET A 113 15.46 -3.47 -4.25
N SER A 114 16.75 -3.29 -4.52
CA SER A 114 17.79 -4.23 -4.14
C SER A 114 17.78 -4.45 -2.63
N SER A 115 18.00 -5.69 -2.20
CA SER A 115 18.20 -6.00 -0.78
C SER A 115 19.39 -5.22 -0.24
N GLY A 116 19.24 -4.65 0.97
CA GLY A 116 20.30 -3.89 1.62
C GLY A 116 19.77 -2.88 2.64
N PRO A 117 20.68 -2.15 3.31
CA PRO A 117 20.34 -1.30 4.45
C PRO A 117 19.29 -0.24 4.14
N ARG A 118 19.29 0.33 2.92
CA ARG A 118 18.31 1.34 2.50
C ARG A 118 16.89 0.76 2.45
N ARG A 119 16.72 -0.45 1.92
CA ARG A 119 15.43 -1.15 1.87
C ARG A 119 14.94 -1.50 3.27
N THR A 120 15.82 -2.04 4.12
CA THR A 120 15.53 -2.34 5.53
C THR A 120 15.09 -1.11 6.32
N ALA A 121 15.82 0.00 6.20
CA ALA A 121 15.51 1.25 6.91
C ALA A 121 14.15 1.83 6.48
N LEU A 122 13.86 1.81 5.17
CA LEU A 122 12.60 2.31 4.64
C LEU A 122 11.42 1.41 5.06
N ALA A 123 11.59 0.10 5.03
CA ALA A 123 10.57 -0.86 5.48
C ALA A 123 10.27 -0.72 6.97
N THR A 124 11.31 -0.58 7.80
CA THR A 124 11.20 -0.33 9.24
C THR A 124 10.47 0.99 9.52
N THR A 125 10.82 2.05 8.80
CA THR A 125 10.12 3.35 8.91
C THR A 125 8.64 3.23 8.53
N THR A 126 8.35 2.47 7.48
CA THR A 126 6.98 2.21 7.00
C THR A 126 6.17 1.43 8.03
N PHE A 127 6.78 0.42 8.67
CA PHE A 127 6.16 -0.32 9.78
C PHE A 127 5.81 0.60 10.96
N TRP A 128 6.76 1.42 11.44
CA TRP A 128 6.51 2.32 12.56
C TRP A 128 5.45 3.38 12.23
N ARG A 129 5.48 3.94 11.02
CA ARG A 129 4.45 4.89 10.57
C ARG A 129 3.06 4.22 10.50
N CYS A 130 2.99 2.97 10.05
CA CYS A 130 1.76 2.18 10.05
C CYS A 130 1.21 1.94 11.47
N CYS A 131 2.09 1.62 12.42
CA CYS A 131 1.73 1.45 13.83
C CYS A 131 1.24 2.76 14.45
N GLN A 132 1.93 3.88 14.19
CA GLN A 132 1.57 5.20 14.71
C GLN A 132 0.21 5.68 14.19
N THR A 133 -0.12 5.40 12.93
CA THR A 133 -1.42 5.78 12.37
C THR A 133 -2.54 4.82 12.80
N GLY A 134 -2.21 3.63 13.31
CA GLY A 134 -3.17 2.65 13.78
C GLY A 134 -3.66 1.69 12.70
N ASN A 135 -2.86 1.48 11.65
CA ASN A 135 -3.19 0.72 10.45
C ASN A 135 -2.53 -0.66 10.36
N LEU A 136 -1.92 -1.17 11.45
CA LEU A 136 -1.23 -2.45 11.45
C LEU A 136 -2.23 -3.60 11.26
N SER A 137 -2.12 -4.28 10.12
CA SER A 137 -2.99 -5.37 9.69
C SER A 137 -2.20 -6.66 9.44
N VAL A 138 -2.89 -7.79 9.33
CA VAL A 138 -2.26 -9.08 8.98
C VAL A 138 -1.50 -8.99 7.65
N PRO A 139 -2.07 -8.47 6.55
CA PRO A 139 -1.33 -8.29 5.30
C PRO A 139 -0.07 -7.43 5.45
N MET A 140 -0.10 -6.41 6.31
CA MET A 140 1.06 -5.55 6.55
C MET A 140 2.22 -6.33 7.18
N VAL A 141 1.92 -7.17 8.19
CA VAL A 141 2.94 -8.02 8.82
C VAL A 141 3.48 -9.06 7.83
N THR A 142 2.62 -9.67 7.03
CA THR A 142 3.03 -10.64 5.99
C THR A 142 3.92 -9.98 4.93
N ALA A 143 3.58 -8.77 4.47
CA ALA A 143 4.41 -8.03 3.52
C ALA A 143 5.76 -7.62 4.14
N LEU A 144 5.78 -7.25 5.43
CA LEU A 144 7.00 -6.89 6.16
C LEU A 144 8.01 -8.06 6.21
N HIS A 145 7.52 -9.28 6.45
CA HIS A 145 8.33 -10.49 6.43
C HIS A 145 8.98 -10.77 5.07
N GLN A 146 8.39 -10.32 3.97
CA GLN A 146 8.99 -10.46 2.62
C GLN A 146 10.09 -9.42 2.36
N VAL A 147 10.12 -8.35 3.15
CA VAL A 147 11.05 -7.23 2.96
C VAL A 147 12.27 -7.34 3.84
N LEU A 148 12.08 -7.72 5.10
CA LEU A 148 13.11 -7.78 6.12
C LEU A 148 13.76 -9.16 6.18
N ASP A 149 15.00 -9.21 6.64
CA ASP A 149 15.55 -10.48 7.10
C ASP A 149 14.87 -10.91 8.40
N TRP A 150 15.06 -12.18 8.75
CA TRP A 150 14.42 -12.78 9.92
C TRP A 150 14.74 -12.03 11.22
N LYS A 151 16.00 -11.61 11.40
CA LYS A 151 16.46 -10.97 12.64
C LYS A 151 15.78 -9.62 12.83
N ASP A 152 15.74 -8.81 11.79
CA ASP A 152 15.08 -7.50 11.82
C ASP A 152 13.56 -7.65 11.99
N PHE A 153 12.96 -8.63 11.32
CA PHE A 153 11.54 -8.92 11.46
C PHE A 153 11.16 -9.38 12.88
N GLU A 154 11.95 -10.29 13.47
CA GLU A 154 11.78 -10.77 14.84
C GLU A 154 11.93 -9.63 15.85
N ASN A 155 12.92 -8.74 15.67
CA ASN A 155 13.12 -7.58 16.52
C ASN A 155 11.91 -6.62 16.51
N LEU A 156 11.20 -6.50 15.39
CA LEU A 156 10.04 -5.61 15.27
C LEU A 156 8.76 -6.21 15.86
N LEU A 157 8.50 -7.49 15.66
CA LEU A 157 7.30 -8.15 16.21
C LEU A 157 7.46 -8.57 17.66
N GLY A 158 8.68 -8.88 18.09
CA GLY A 158 8.98 -9.35 19.44
C GLY A 158 8.07 -10.52 19.84
N PRO A 159 7.44 -10.49 21.04
CA PRO A 159 6.61 -11.58 21.54
C PRO A 159 5.40 -11.93 20.67
N ALA A 160 4.99 -11.06 19.74
CA ALA A 160 3.89 -11.34 18.84
C ALA A 160 4.25 -12.38 17.76
N LEU A 161 5.54 -12.60 17.48
CA LEU A 161 6.00 -13.62 16.55
C LEU A 161 6.04 -14.98 17.25
N LEU A 162 5.31 -15.96 16.71
CA LEU A 162 5.18 -17.30 17.28
C LEU A 162 5.94 -18.37 16.48
N SER A 163 6.43 -18.03 15.29
CA SER A 163 7.24 -18.90 14.46
C SER A 163 8.72 -18.70 14.74
N GLY A 164 9.50 -19.78 14.65
CA GLY A 164 10.96 -19.73 14.57
C GLY A 164 11.47 -19.58 13.14
N PRO A 165 12.79 -19.34 12.98
CA PRO A 165 13.41 -19.19 11.66
C PRO A 165 13.29 -20.47 10.82
N GLY A 166 12.92 -20.31 9.56
CA GLY A 166 12.83 -21.41 8.59
C GLY A 166 11.56 -22.25 8.66
N GLU A 167 10.59 -21.90 9.51
CA GLU A 167 9.28 -22.52 9.47
C GLU A 167 8.51 -22.17 8.18
N GLU A 168 7.82 -23.17 7.62
CA GLU A 168 7.08 -23.03 6.36
C GLU A 168 5.91 -22.03 6.46
N MET A 169 5.24 -21.99 7.62
CA MET A 169 4.09 -21.12 7.85
C MET A 169 4.40 -20.08 8.91
N LEU A 170 4.35 -18.81 8.53
CA LEU A 170 4.48 -17.67 9.42
C LEU A 170 3.29 -17.59 10.40
N ARG A 171 3.54 -17.75 11.69
CA ARG A 171 2.56 -17.62 12.78
C ARG A 171 2.90 -16.41 13.65
N PHE A 172 1.90 -15.56 13.88
CA PHE A 172 2.00 -14.40 14.76
C PHE A 172 0.62 -14.03 15.31
N GLN A 173 0.59 -13.26 16.40
CA GLN A 173 -0.64 -12.75 17.01
C GLN A 173 -0.57 -11.24 17.22
N ILE A 174 -1.31 -10.49 16.40
CA ILE A 174 -1.41 -9.02 16.52
C ILE A 174 -1.97 -8.61 17.89
N GLY A 175 -2.75 -9.47 18.55
CA GLY A 175 -3.27 -9.19 19.90
C GLY A 175 -2.19 -9.06 20.98
N TYR A 176 -0.96 -9.52 20.73
CA TYR A 176 0.18 -9.31 21.64
C TYR A 176 0.89 -7.97 21.40
N LEU A 177 0.50 -7.22 20.37
CA LEU A 177 0.97 -5.87 20.10
C LEU A 177 0.01 -4.82 20.71
N PRO A 178 0.45 -3.56 20.91
CA PRO A 178 -0.42 -2.50 21.40
C PRO A 178 -1.68 -2.35 20.55
N ALA A 179 -2.86 -2.39 21.18
CA ALA A 179 -4.16 -2.32 20.48
C ALA A 179 -4.31 -1.03 19.64
N ALA A 180 -3.64 0.06 20.03
CA ALA A 180 -3.62 1.31 19.28
C ALA A 180 -3.02 1.15 17.87
N TRP A 181 -2.11 0.19 17.66
CA TRP A 181 -1.44 -0.02 16.38
C TRP A 181 -2.36 -0.57 15.30
N SER A 182 -3.46 -1.23 15.66
CA SER A 182 -4.40 -1.87 14.73
C SER A 182 -5.82 -1.28 14.80
N ARG A 183 -6.02 -0.14 15.48
CA ARG A 183 -7.35 0.46 15.73
C ARG A 183 -8.19 0.74 14.48
N PHE A 184 -7.54 1.03 13.35
CA PHE A 184 -8.18 1.30 12.04
C PHE A 184 -7.96 0.18 11.03
N ALA A 185 -7.18 -0.85 11.38
CA ALA A 185 -7.00 -2.00 10.54
C ALA A 185 -8.31 -2.82 10.46
N PRO A 186 -8.61 -3.47 9.31
CA PRO A 186 -9.75 -4.37 9.22
C PRO A 186 -9.63 -5.47 10.27
N LYS A 187 -10.68 -5.66 11.07
CA LYS A 187 -10.75 -6.83 11.96
C LYS A 187 -10.96 -8.07 11.11
N ALA A 188 -10.31 -9.17 11.50
CA ALA A 188 -10.60 -10.47 10.90
C ALA A 188 -12.10 -10.73 11.04
N LYS A 189 -12.78 -11.08 9.93
CA LYS A 189 -14.16 -11.56 10.01
C LYS A 189 -14.13 -12.81 10.88
N GLU A 190 -14.79 -12.78 12.04
CA GLU A 190 -15.13 -14.01 12.75
C GLU A 190 -15.81 -14.92 11.73
N ARG A 191 -15.28 -16.12 11.52
CA ARG A 191 -15.94 -17.11 10.68
C ARG A 191 -17.32 -17.35 11.31
N SER A 192 -18.37 -16.81 10.71
CA SER A 192 -19.73 -17.13 11.11
C SER A 192 -19.86 -18.64 10.99
N VAL A 193 -20.02 -19.32 12.12
CA VAL A 193 -20.36 -20.74 12.15
C VAL A 193 -21.64 -20.86 11.33
N SER A 194 -21.53 -21.40 10.12
CA SER A 194 -22.68 -21.64 9.24
C SER A 194 -23.67 -22.49 10.02
N ARG A 195 -24.88 -21.96 10.24
CA ARG A 195 -25.99 -22.75 10.80
C ARG A 195 -26.12 -24.02 9.95
N PRO A 196 -26.22 -25.22 10.55
CA PRO A 196 -26.49 -26.42 9.79
C PRO A 196 -27.82 -26.23 9.06
N SER A 197 -27.82 -26.50 7.76
CA SER A 197 -29.00 -26.54 6.91
C SER A 197 -30.04 -27.47 7.54
N ARG A 198 -31.24 -26.93 7.77
CA ARG A 198 -32.42 -27.72 8.13
C ARG A 198 -32.91 -28.53 6.95
#